data_AF-A0A661EXT5-F1
#
_entry.id   AF-A0A661EXT5-F1
#
_cell.length_a   1.000
_cell.length_b   1.000
_cell.length_c   1.000
_cell.angle_alpha   90.00
_cell.angle_beta   90.00
_cell.angle_gamma   90.00
#
_symmetry.space_group_name_H-M   'P 1'
#
loop_
_entity.id
_entity.type
_entity.pdbx_description
1 polymer ?
#
loop_
_entity_poly.entity_id
_entity_poly.type
_entity_poly.pdbx_seq_one_letter_code
_entity_poly.pdbx_strand_id
1 'polypeptide(L)'
;MIRRQILPQIEKKLFKGKAILLFGARQVGKTTLIESITAKHQKETLYLNGDEPDSREQLSNITSTQLKMMIGNKKIIFIDE
;
A
#
# COMPACT_ATOMS: atom_id res chain seq x y z
N MET A 1 10.67 -11.76 14.76
CA MET A 1 10.19 -11.42 13.39
C MET A 1 11.34 -11.64 12.41
N ILE A 2 11.14 -12.34 11.29
CA ILE A 2 12.22 -12.65 10.33
C ILE A 2 12.41 -11.47 9.38
N ARG A 3 13.65 -10.99 9.22
CA ARG A 3 13.96 -9.92 8.27
C ARG A 3 13.94 -10.46 6.84
N ARG A 4 12.94 -10.05 6.05
CA ARG A 4 12.81 -10.45 4.64
C ARG A 4 13.92 -9.84 3.79
N GLN A 5 14.59 -10.64 2.95
CA GLN A 5 15.67 -10.18 2.06
C GLN A 5 15.21 -9.15 1.02
N ILE A 6 13.92 -9.14 0.65
CA ILE A 6 13.36 -8.19 -0.31
C ILE A 6 13.10 -6.80 0.29
N LEU A 7 13.02 -6.68 1.62
CA LEU A 7 12.68 -5.43 2.31
C LEU A 7 13.60 -4.26 1.92
N PRO A 8 14.95 -4.40 1.94
CA PRO A 8 15.84 -3.32 1.52
C PRO A 8 15.69 -2.95 0.03
N GLN A 9 15.25 -3.89 -0.81
CA GLN A 9 15.04 -3.63 -2.24
C GLN A 9 13.79 -2.79 -2.46
N ILE A 10 12.73 -3.04 -1.68
CA ILE A 10 11.50 -2.24 -1.72
C ILE A 10 11.77 -0.84 -1.17
N GLU A 11 12.44 -0.72 -0.01
CA GLU A 11 12.79 0.58 0.58
C GLU A 11 13.58 1.47 -0.40
N LYS A 12 14.54 0.91 -1.15
CA LYS A 12 15.31 1.65 -2.17
C LYS A 12 14.47 2.15 -3.35
N LYS A 13 13.32 1.53 -3.62
CA LYS A 13 12.43 1.87 -4.74
C LYS A 13 11.32 2.84 -4.32
N LEU A 14 11.09 3.05 -3.03
CA LEU A 14 10.09 4.01 -2.54
C LEU A 14 10.40 5.43 -3.04
N PHE A 15 9.33 6.19 -3.29
CA PHE A 15 9.39 7.61 -3.66
C PHE A 15 10.16 7.92 -4.97
N LYS A 16 10.23 6.95 -5.90
CA LYS A 16 10.82 7.12 -7.23
C LYS A 16 9.79 7.41 -8.33
N GLY A 17 8.57 7.79 -7.96
CA GLY A 17 7.49 8.09 -8.92
C GLY A 17 6.94 6.86 -9.67
N LYS A 18 7.18 5.65 -9.15
CA LYS A 18 6.68 4.40 -9.72
C LYS A 18 5.87 3.61 -8.71
N ALA A 19 4.84 2.92 -9.18
CA ALA A 19 4.11 1.94 -8.39
C ALA A 19 4.98 0.70 -8.14
N ILE A 20 4.81 0.07 -6.98
CA ILE A 20 5.46 -1.19 -6.61
C ILE A 20 4.37 -2.25 -6.52
N LEU A 21 4.47 -3.28 -7.35
CA LEU A 21 3.57 -4.44 -7.31
C LEU A 21 4.28 -5.57 -6.57
N LEU A 22 3.67 -6.10 -5.50
CA LEU A 22 4.20 -7.19 -4.71
C LEU A 22 3.37 -8.47 -4.97
N PHE A 23 3.93 -9.37 -5.76
CA PHE A 23 3.29 -10.66 -6.07
C PHE A 23 3.73 -11.77 -5.12
N GLY A 24 2.87 -12.78 -4.96
CA GLY A 24 3.15 -13.99 -4.21
C GLY A 24 1.86 -14.73 -3.82
N ALA A 25 1.97 -16.01 -3.48
CA ALA A 25 0.83 -16.82 -3.05
C ALA A 25 0.11 -16.22 -1.82
N ARG A 26 -1.13 -16.68 -1.56
CA ARG A 26 -1.84 -16.32 -0.33
C ARG A 26 -1.05 -16.78 0.90
N GLN A 27 -1.15 -16.02 1.99
CA GLN A 27 -0.56 -16.35 3.30
C GLN A 27 0.98 -16.48 3.35
N VAL A 28 1.72 -15.93 2.37
CA VAL A 28 3.20 -15.88 2.39
C VAL A 28 3.78 -14.70 3.20
N GLY A 29 2.93 -13.91 3.86
CA GLY A 29 3.31 -12.75 4.67
C GLY A 29 3.59 -11.47 3.87
N LYS A 30 2.83 -11.22 2.79
CA LYS A 30 2.92 -9.98 1.98
C LYS A 30 2.48 -8.76 2.80
N THR A 31 1.29 -8.83 3.40
CA THR A 31 0.73 -7.79 4.28
C THR A 31 1.71 -7.45 5.40
N THR A 32 2.21 -8.47 6.11
CA THR A 32 3.22 -8.30 7.18
C THR A 32 4.50 -7.63 6.71
N LEU A 33 4.96 -7.92 5.49
CA LEU A 33 6.13 -7.26 4.92
C LEU A 33 5.85 -5.77 4.65
N ILE A 34 4.70 -5.44 4.06
CA ILE A 34 4.35 -4.05 3.75
C ILE A 34 4.09 -3.27 5.03
N GLU A 35 3.41 -3.84 6.02
CA GLU A 35 3.26 -3.25 7.36
C GLU A 35 4.61 -2.93 8.01
N SER A 36 5.59 -3.82 7.86
CA SER A 36 6.96 -3.59 8.36
C SER A 36 7.63 -2.39 7.66
N ILE A 37 7.34 -2.19 6.37
CA ILE A 37 7.86 -1.06 5.58
C ILE A 37 7.15 0.25 5.95
N THR A 38 5.81 0.20 6.09
CA THR A 38 4.99 1.37 6.38
C THR A 38 4.97 1.74 7.86
N ALA A 39 5.45 0.89 8.76
CA ALA A 39 5.57 1.19 10.20
C ALA A 39 6.29 2.52 10.48
N LYS A 40 7.34 2.84 9.71
CA LYS A 40 8.08 4.12 9.83
C LYS A 40 7.27 5.33 9.33
N HIS A 41 6.22 5.09 8.55
CA HIS A 41 5.39 6.08 7.86
C HIS A 41 3.91 5.89 8.18
N GLN A 42 3.58 5.33 9.34
CA GLN A 42 2.21 4.88 9.63
C GLN A 42 1.19 6.02 9.53
N LYS A 43 1.54 7.20 10.06
CA LYS A 43 0.68 8.41 9.96
C LYS A 43 0.55 8.95 8.53
N GLU A 44 1.50 8.63 7.66
CA GLU A 44 1.57 9.07 6.27
C GLU A 44 1.10 7.97 5.29
N THR A 45 0.61 6.84 5.80
CA THR A 45 0.12 5.72 4.98
C THR A 45 -1.41 5.72 4.96
N LEU A 46 -1.99 5.54 3.78
CA LEU A 46 -3.39 5.19 3.57
C LEU A 46 -3.46 3.71 3.24
N TYR A 47 -4.17 2.94 4.06
CA TYR A 47 -4.44 1.53 3.81
C TYR A 47 -5.82 1.38 3.17
N LEU A 48 -5.89 0.64 2.08
CA LEU A 48 -7.12 0.30 1.38
C LEU A 48 -7.18 -1.21 1.22
N ASN A 49 -8.28 -1.82 1.64
CA ASN A 49 -8.52 -3.25 1.51
C ASN A 49 -9.45 -3.48 0.32
N GLY A 50 -8.95 -4.03 -0.78
CA GLY A 50 -9.74 -4.28 -1.97
C GLY A 50 -10.64 -5.52 -1.89
N ASP A 51 -10.60 -6.31 -0.82
CA ASP A 51 -11.63 -7.31 -0.56
C ASP A 51 -12.94 -6.68 -0.04
N GLU A 52 -12.84 -5.54 0.65
CA GLU A 52 -14.01 -4.84 1.20
C GLU A 52 -14.89 -4.28 0.07
N PRO A 53 -16.18 -4.64 0.00
CA PRO A 53 -17.10 -4.15 -1.05
C PRO A 53 -17.11 -2.61 -1.15
N ASP A 54 -17.17 -1.93 0.00
CA ASP A 54 -17.19 -0.47 0.06
C ASP A 54 -15.93 0.16 -0.53
N SER A 55 -14.75 -0.43 -0.25
CA SER A 55 -13.47 0.05 -0.79
C SER A 55 -13.37 -0.16 -2.30
N ARG A 56 -13.89 -1.29 -2.81
CA ARG A 56 -13.97 -1.55 -4.26
C ARG A 56 -14.89 -0.58 -4.95
N GLU A 57 -16.09 -0.37 -4.42
CA GLU A 57 -17.05 0.55 -5.00
C GLU A 57 -16.50 1.98 -5.00
N GLN A 58 -15.91 2.41 -3.88
CA GLN A 58 -15.26 3.69 -3.74
C GLN A 58 -14.16 3.87 -4.80
N LEU A 59 -13.26 2.91 -4.98
CA LEU A 59 -12.17 3.02 -5.95
C LEU A 59 -12.61 2.90 -7.41
N SER A 60 -13.71 2.20 -7.70
CA SER A 60 -14.18 1.95 -9.08
C SER A 60 -14.82 3.18 -9.73
N ASN A 61 -15.49 4.03 -8.95
CA ASN A 61 -16.24 5.18 -9.45
C ASN A 61 -15.67 6.54 -9.03
N ILE A 62 -14.44 6.57 -8.50
CA ILE A 62 -13.82 7.80 -7.99
C ILE A 62 -13.31 8.71 -9.09
N THR A 63 -13.63 10.01 -9.01
CA THR A 63 -13.02 11.03 -9.85
C THR A 63 -11.59 11.36 -9.38
N SER A 64 -10.77 11.93 -10.25
CA SER A 64 -9.42 12.37 -9.86
C SER A 64 -9.42 13.38 -8.71
N THR A 65 -10.44 14.22 -8.59
CA THR A 65 -10.59 15.17 -7.48
C THR A 65 -10.87 14.46 -6.17
N GLN A 66 -11.84 13.54 -6.16
CA GLN A 66 -12.16 12.73 -4.98
C GLN A 66 -10.96 11.87 -4.57
N LEU A 67 -10.22 11.31 -5.54
CA LEU A 67 -9.02 10.52 -5.27
C LEU A 67 -7.94 11.38 -4.59
N LYS A 68 -7.70 12.60 -5.09
CA LYS A 68 -6.77 13.55 -4.43
C LYS A 68 -7.21 13.89 -3.02
N MET A 69 -8.52 14.11 -2.79
CA MET A 69 -9.06 14.40 -1.46
C MET A 69 -8.90 13.21 -0.51
N MET A 70 -9.17 11.99 -0.98
CA MET A 70 -9.02 10.75 -0.21
C MET A 70 -7.57 10.50 0.19
N ILE A 71 -6.62 10.73 -0.73
CA ILE A 71 -5.18 10.60 -0.46
C ILE A 71 -4.72 11.70 0.51
N GLY A 72 -5.21 12.92 0.35
CA GLY A 72 -4.82 14.06 1.17
C GLY A 72 -3.30 14.25 1.20
N ASN A 73 -2.74 14.27 2.42
CA ASN A 73 -1.29 14.45 2.65
C ASN A 73 -0.54 13.12 2.85
N LYS A 74 -1.14 11.98 2.51
CA LYS A 74 -0.53 10.66 2.68
C LYS A 74 0.56 10.47 1.62
N LYS A 75 1.73 9.99 2.05
CA LYS A 75 2.88 9.72 1.18
C LYS A 75 2.85 8.33 0.57
N ILE A 76 2.20 7.39 1.24
CA ILE A 76 2.13 5.99 0.82
C ILE A 76 0.66 5.60 0.74
N ILE A 77 0.28 5.01 -0.38
CA ILE A 77 -1.00 4.31 -0.52
C ILE A 77 -0.65 2.83 -0.60
N PHE A 78 -1.16 2.06 0.36
CA PHE A 78 -1.05 0.61 0.37
C PHE A 78 -2.43 0.04 0.08
N ILE A 79 -2.52 -0.69 -1.04
CA ILE A 79 -3.70 -1.44 -1.44
C ILE A 79 -3.37 -2.92 -1.22
N ASP A 80 -4.16 -3.61 -0.40
CA ASP A 80 -4.10 -5.07 -0.25
C ASP A 80 -5.32 -5.71 -0.92
N GLU A 81 -5.11 -6.92 -1.47
CA GLU A 81 -5.99 -7.70 -2.38
C GLU A 81 -6.85 -6.89 -3.37
#